data_AF-A0A851P2D9-F1
#
_entry.id   AF-A0A851P2D9-F1
#
_cell.length_a   1.000
_cell.length_b   1.000
_cell.length_c   1.000
_cell.angle_alpha   90.00
_cell.angle_beta   90.00
_cell.angle_gamma   90.00
#
_symmetry.space_group_name_H-M   'P 1'
#
loop_
_entity.id
_entity.type
_entity.pdbx_description
1 polymer ?
#
loop_
_entity_poly.entity_id
_entity_poly.type
_entity_poly.pdbx_seq_one_letter_code
_entity_poly.pdbx_strand_id
1 'polypeptide(L)'
;ISFSTVNSSLSSLKNCQSYINTGMDITTHVALDLVENFNDEEDVKSMENVMLEYAAMDRELNHYMRAIEETVNQIKQDKTENIPDLKSLVKEKFTALESMNSDSDLQKNEKYTYFKDQLKDMKKQYSNDSDAIEQIDEDIAVTQSQMNFICPITQMEMKKPVRNKVCGHSYEEDAILKIIQTRKQQKKKVRCPKIGCSHDDVKGSDLVPDEALKRAIDSQNKQ
;
A
#
# COMPACT_ATOMS: atom_id res chain seq x y z
N ILE A 1 -0.93 24.45 -36.69
CA ILE A 1 -1.94 24.49 -35.60
C ILE A 1 -1.22 24.33 -34.26
N SER A 2 -1.45 25.20 -33.27
CA SER A 2 -0.84 25.09 -31.93
C SER A 2 -1.77 24.31 -31.00
N PHE A 3 -1.21 23.40 -30.18
CA PHE A 3 -1.93 22.60 -29.17
C PHE A 3 -1.47 22.91 -27.74
N SER A 4 -0.81 24.06 -27.52
CA SER A 4 -0.23 24.40 -26.21
C SER A 4 -1.24 24.41 -25.06
N THR A 5 -2.45 24.93 -25.30
CA THR A 5 -3.53 24.96 -24.29
C THR A 5 -3.99 23.54 -23.93
N VAL A 6 -4.16 22.66 -24.94
CA VAL A 6 -4.55 21.27 -24.73
C VAL A 6 -3.48 20.52 -23.92
N ASN A 7 -2.20 20.71 -24.26
CA ASN A 7 -1.10 20.12 -23.51
C ASN A 7 -1.04 20.62 -22.06
N SER A 8 -1.32 21.91 -21.82
CA SER A 8 -1.40 22.47 -20.47
C SER A 8 -2.54 21.85 -19.67
N SER A 9 -3.73 21.72 -20.26
CA SER A 9 -4.88 21.06 -19.62
C SER A 9 -4.60 19.58 -19.33
N LEU A 10 -3.93 18.87 -20.25
CA LEU A 10 -3.54 17.48 -20.05
C LEU A 10 -2.54 17.32 -18.90
N SER A 11 -1.61 18.26 -18.76
CA SER A 11 -0.68 18.30 -17.63
C SER A 11 -1.41 18.50 -16.30
N SER A 12 -2.44 19.36 -16.27
CA SER A 12 -3.28 19.53 -15.08
C SER A 12 -4.08 18.27 -14.75
N LEU A 13 -4.64 17.57 -15.75
CA LEU A 13 -5.32 16.28 -15.54
C LEU A 13 -4.36 15.22 -14.98
N LYS A 14 -3.12 15.19 -15.46
CA LYS A 14 -2.09 14.31 -14.90
C LYS A 14 -1.79 14.61 -13.43
N ASN A 15 -1.85 15.87 -13.02
CA ASN A 15 -1.73 16.20 -11.59
C ASN A 15 -2.93 15.69 -10.79
N CYS A 16 -4.14 15.67 -11.36
CA CYS A 16 -5.32 15.11 -10.69
C CYS A 16 -5.15 13.63 -10.34
N GLN A 17 -4.42 12.87 -11.16
CA GLN A 17 -4.08 11.48 -10.89
C GLN A 17 -3.35 11.29 -9.54
N SER A 18 -2.55 12.27 -9.11
CA SER A 18 -1.87 12.21 -7.81
C SER A 18 -2.85 12.26 -6.63
N TYR A 19 -3.98 12.98 -6.78
CA TYR A 19 -5.01 13.05 -5.74
C TYR A 19 -5.79 11.73 -5.62
N ILE A 20 -6.03 11.03 -6.74
CA ILE A 20 -6.63 9.69 -6.73
C ILE A 20 -5.73 8.72 -5.97
N ASN A 21 -4.43 8.69 -6.29
CA ASN A 21 -3.46 7.86 -5.58
C ASN A 21 -3.39 8.17 -4.08
N THR A 22 -3.41 9.46 -3.72
CA THR A 22 -3.43 9.88 -2.31
C THR A 22 -4.71 9.41 -1.61
N GLY A 23 -5.86 9.48 -2.29
CA GLY A 23 -7.13 8.95 -1.79
C GLY A 23 -7.06 7.45 -1.50
N MET A 24 -6.50 6.67 -2.43
CA MET A 24 -6.30 5.22 -2.25
C MET A 24 -5.38 4.89 -1.07
N ASP A 25 -4.32 5.67 -0.86
CA ASP A 25 -3.42 5.51 0.28
C ASP A 25 -4.16 5.80 1.61
N ILE A 26 -4.96 6.86 1.66
CA ILE A 26 -5.79 7.19 2.84
C ILE A 26 -6.81 6.08 3.12
N THR A 27 -7.54 5.61 2.09
CA THR A 27 -8.52 4.52 2.25
C THR A 27 -7.85 3.25 2.78
N THR A 28 -6.62 2.97 2.35
CA THR A 28 -5.83 1.85 2.88
C THR A 28 -5.54 2.02 4.37
N HIS A 29 -5.07 3.20 4.79
CA HIS A 29 -4.82 3.47 6.20
C HIS A 29 -6.09 3.35 7.05
N VAL A 30 -7.20 3.94 6.61
CA VAL A 30 -8.49 3.88 7.32
C VAL A 30 -8.97 2.43 7.45
N ALA A 31 -8.92 1.63 6.39
CA ALA A 31 -9.32 0.23 6.45
C ALA A 31 -8.47 -0.58 7.42
N LEU A 32 -7.17 -0.28 7.48
CA LEU A 32 -6.29 -0.96 8.42
C LEU A 32 -6.62 -0.55 9.86
N ASP A 33 -6.81 0.74 10.13
CA ASP A 33 -7.19 1.21 11.47
C ASP A 33 -8.54 0.63 11.95
N LEU A 34 -9.49 0.39 11.02
CA LEU A 34 -10.77 -0.27 11.31
C LEU A 34 -10.58 -1.73 11.76
N VAL A 35 -9.72 -2.48 11.05
CA VAL A 35 -9.38 -3.85 11.44
C VAL A 35 -8.69 -3.89 12.81
N GLU A 36 -7.76 -2.96 13.07
CA GLU A 36 -6.99 -2.94 14.32
C GLU A 36 -7.86 -2.64 15.56
N ASN A 37 -8.83 -1.73 15.46
CA ASN A 37 -9.54 -1.20 16.62
C ASN A 37 -10.95 -1.76 16.83
N PHE A 38 -11.65 -2.13 15.75
CA PHE A 38 -13.08 -2.46 15.80
C PHE A 38 -13.40 -3.86 15.28
N ASN A 39 -12.47 -4.47 14.52
CA ASN A 39 -12.69 -5.73 13.80
C ASN A 39 -14.02 -5.72 13.00
N ASP A 40 -14.38 -4.54 12.48
CA ASP A 40 -15.64 -4.33 11.77
C ASP A 40 -15.49 -4.76 10.30
N GLU A 41 -16.01 -5.93 9.97
CA GLU A 41 -15.92 -6.46 8.61
C GLU A 41 -16.78 -5.70 7.60
N GLU A 42 -17.84 -5.01 8.04
CA GLU A 42 -18.74 -4.26 7.16
C GLU A 42 -18.07 -2.95 6.71
N ASP A 43 -17.48 -2.21 7.65
CA ASP A 43 -16.76 -0.97 7.35
C ASP A 43 -15.51 -1.23 6.51
N VAL A 44 -14.79 -2.33 6.76
CA VAL A 44 -13.64 -2.74 5.94
C VAL A 44 -14.07 -3.08 4.51
N LYS A 45 -15.22 -3.73 4.34
CA LYS A 45 -15.80 -3.99 3.02
C LYS A 45 -16.23 -2.70 2.32
N SER A 46 -16.73 -1.72 3.08
CA SER A 46 -17.02 -0.38 2.56
C SER A 46 -15.75 0.28 2.00
N MET A 47 -14.63 0.20 2.72
CA MET A 47 -13.35 0.72 2.24
C MET A 47 -12.84 -0.01 0.99
N GLU A 48 -13.10 -1.32 0.88
CA GLU A 48 -12.79 -2.07 -0.34
C GLU A 48 -13.58 -1.55 -1.56
N ASN A 49 -14.85 -1.20 -1.39
CA ASN A 49 -15.65 -0.60 -2.46
C ASN A 49 -15.10 0.78 -2.86
N VAL A 50 -14.73 1.62 -1.89
CA VAL A 50 -14.11 2.93 -2.15
C VAL A 50 -12.80 2.78 -2.95
N MET A 51 -11.99 1.76 -2.64
CA MET A 51 -10.78 1.46 -3.43
C MET A 51 -11.09 1.11 -4.89
N LEU A 52 -12.16 0.35 -5.14
CA LEU A 52 -12.61 0.02 -6.49
C LEU A 52 -13.14 1.26 -7.24
N GLU A 53 -13.84 2.15 -6.55
CA GLU A 53 -14.29 3.44 -7.11
C GLU A 53 -13.10 4.32 -7.52
N TYR A 54 -12.07 4.41 -6.69
CA TYR A 54 -10.83 5.11 -7.06
C TYR A 54 -10.11 4.45 -8.24
N ALA A 55 -10.02 3.12 -8.27
CA ALA A 55 -9.43 2.40 -9.39
C ALA A 55 -10.21 2.65 -10.71
N ALA A 56 -11.54 2.71 -10.64
CA ALA A 56 -12.38 3.03 -11.78
C ALA A 56 -12.17 4.48 -12.25
N MET A 57 -12.10 5.43 -11.32
CA MET A 57 -11.82 6.84 -11.60
C MET A 57 -10.44 7.04 -12.23
N ASP A 58 -9.40 6.34 -11.75
CA ASP A 58 -8.05 6.38 -12.33
C ASP A 58 -8.05 5.84 -13.77
N ARG A 59 -8.72 4.71 -14.00
CA ARG A 59 -8.87 4.13 -15.35
C ARG A 59 -9.56 5.12 -16.30
N GLU A 60 -10.69 5.70 -15.89
CA GLU A 60 -11.45 6.65 -16.71
C GLU A 60 -10.60 7.89 -17.06
N LEU A 61 -9.91 8.46 -16.06
CA LEU A 61 -9.02 9.60 -16.26
C LEU A 61 -7.89 9.26 -17.25
N ASN A 62 -7.27 8.09 -17.11
CA ASN A 62 -6.22 7.61 -18.02
C ASN A 62 -6.74 7.42 -19.45
N HIS A 63 -7.94 6.86 -19.64
CA HIS A 63 -8.54 6.74 -20.97
C HIS A 63 -8.85 8.08 -21.59
N TYR A 64 -9.36 9.03 -20.80
CA TYR A 64 -9.64 10.36 -21.29
C TYR A 64 -8.36 11.08 -21.73
N MET A 65 -7.31 11.03 -20.92
CA MET A 65 -5.99 11.57 -21.28
C MET A 65 -5.44 10.93 -22.55
N ARG A 66 -5.49 9.59 -22.65
CA ARG A 66 -5.04 8.85 -23.82
C ARG A 66 -5.82 9.21 -25.09
N ALA A 67 -7.15 9.33 -24.99
CA ALA A 67 -7.98 9.76 -26.12
C ALA A 67 -7.61 11.16 -26.64
N ILE A 68 -7.28 12.10 -25.73
CA ILE A 68 -6.77 13.42 -26.10
C ILE A 68 -5.41 13.31 -26.79
N GLU A 69 -4.45 12.58 -26.22
CA GLU A 69 -3.11 12.42 -26.79
C GLU A 69 -3.17 11.79 -28.17
N GLU A 70 -3.90 10.69 -28.33
CA GLU A 70 -4.07 10.00 -29.60
C GLU A 70 -4.74 10.90 -30.66
N THR A 71 -5.71 11.74 -30.28
CA THR A 71 -6.36 12.69 -31.20
C THR A 71 -5.40 13.79 -31.64
N VAL A 72 -4.67 14.39 -30.70
CA VAL A 72 -3.68 15.44 -31.00
C VAL A 72 -2.55 14.90 -31.86
N ASN A 73 -2.08 13.69 -31.58
CA ASN A 73 -1.00 13.06 -32.33
C ASN A 73 -1.42 12.71 -33.77
N GLN A 74 -2.64 12.19 -33.96
CA GLN A 74 -3.19 11.91 -35.29
C GLN A 74 -3.26 13.18 -36.15
N ILE A 75 -3.80 14.28 -35.60
CA ILE A 75 -3.91 15.55 -36.34
C ILE A 75 -2.55 16.13 -36.73
N LYS A 76 -1.56 16.00 -35.84
CA LYS A 76 -0.18 16.42 -36.14
C LYS A 76 0.43 15.58 -37.28
N GLN A 77 0.16 14.28 -37.32
CA GLN A 77 0.68 13.37 -38.35
C GLN A 77 0.00 13.57 -39.71
N ASP A 78 -1.33 13.72 -39.72
CA ASP A 78 -2.12 13.88 -40.93
C ASP A 78 -1.90 15.24 -41.63
N LYS A 79 -1.16 16.17 -40.98
CA LYS A 79 -0.89 17.53 -41.46
C LYS A 79 -2.16 18.22 -41.98
N THR A 80 -3.27 17.99 -41.30
CA THR A 80 -4.58 18.50 -41.70
C THR A 80 -4.56 20.02 -41.76
N GLU A 81 -4.95 20.58 -42.91
CA GLU A 81 -5.03 22.04 -43.10
C GLU A 81 -6.15 22.67 -42.28
N ASN A 82 -7.23 21.91 -42.01
CA ASN A 82 -8.37 22.31 -41.19
C ASN A 82 -8.43 21.49 -39.91
N ILE A 83 -8.71 22.16 -38.78
CA ILE A 83 -8.88 21.50 -37.48
C ILE A 83 -10.23 20.75 -37.49
N PRO A 84 -10.24 19.41 -37.37
CA PRO A 84 -11.47 18.65 -37.26
C PRO A 84 -12.14 18.89 -35.90
N ASP A 85 -13.36 18.38 -35.71
CA ASP A 85 -14.04 18.44 -34.41
C ASP A 85 -13.32 17.56 -33.38
N LEU A 86 -12.40 18.18 -32.64
CA LEU A 86 -11.62 17.56 -31.58
C LEU A 86 -12.50 16.90 -30.54
N LYS A 87 -13.62 17.53 -30.19
CA LYS A 87 -14.50 17.03 -29.13
C LYS A 87 -15.12 15.70 -29.54
N SER A 88 -15.59 15.61 -30.79
CA SER A 88 -16.17 14.38 -31.32
C SER A 88 -15.13 13.27 -31.43
N LEU A 89 -13.93 13.56 -31.93
CA LEU A 89 -12.85 12.57 -32.05
C LEU A 89 -12.38 12.04 -30.69
N VAL A 90 -12.17 12.93 -29.71
CA VAL A 90 -11.80 12.51 -28.35
C VAL A 90 -12.89 11.65 -27.74
N LYS A 91 -14.17 12.04 -27.91
CA LYS A 91 -15.30 11.27 -27.38
C LYS A 91 -15.38 9.88 -28.00
N GLU A 92 -15.20 9.77 -29.32
CA GLU A 92 -15.19 8.49 -30.03
C GLU A 92 -14.08 7.57 -29.50
N LYS A 93 -12.84 8.07 -29.43
CA LYS A 93 -11.70 7.29 -28.90
C LYS A 93 -11.91 6.90 -27.45
N PHE A 94 -12.39 7.82 -26.61
CA PHE A 94 -12.69 7.54 -25.22
C PHE A 94 -13.76 6.46 -25.06
N THR A 95 -14.87 6.53 -25.80
CA THR A 95 -15.91 5.49 -25.76
C THR A 95 -15.40 4.14 -26.27
N ALA A 96 -14.53 4.13 -27.29
CA ALA A 96 -13.89 2.91 -27.76
C ALA A 96 -13.02 2.26 -26.66
N LEU A 97 -12.22 3.05 -25.94
CA LEU A 97 -11.43 2.58 -24.80
C LEU A 97 -12.34 2.03 -23.68
N GLU A 98 -13.38 2.78 -23.32
CA GLU A 98 -14.32 2.36 -22.29
C GLU A 98 -15.07 1.07 -22.64
N SER A 99 -15.39 0.84 -23.92
CA SER A 99 -16.08 -0.38 -24.36
C SER A 99 -15.26 -1.67 -24.19
N MET A 100 -13.94 -1.55 -24.02
CA MET A 100 -13.04 -2.69 -23.81
C MET A 100 -12.86 -3.03 -22.32
N ASN A 101 -13.47 -2.26 -21.42
CA ASN A 101 -13.30 -2.42 -19.98
C ASN A 101 -14.09 -3.60 -19.42
N SER A 102 -13.55 -4.20 -18.36
CA SER A 102 -14.33 -5.02 -17.43
C SER A 102 -14.08 -4.59 -15.98
N ASP A 103 -15.04 -4.85 -15.10
CA ASP A 103 -14.89 -4.56 -13.67
C ASP A 103 -13.79 -5.43 -13.03
N SER A 104 -13.52 -6.61 -13.59
CA SER A 104 -12.44 -7.48 -13.13
C SER A 104 -11.04 -6.88 -13.34
N ASP A 105 -10.90 -5.91 -14.26
CA ASP A 105 -9.64 -5.22 -14.46
C ASP A 105 -9.32 -4.25 -13.32
N LEU A 106 -10.34 -3.76 -12.59
CA LEU A 106 -10.13 -2.90 -11.43
C LEU A 106 -9.37 -3.64 -10.32
N GLN A 107 -9.61 -4.94 -10.19
CA GLN A 107 -8.94 -5.78 -9.20
C GLN A 107 -7.45 -6.01 -9.49
N LYS A 108 -6.99 -5.67 -10.71
CA LYS A 108 -5.58 -5.75 -11.11
C LYS A 108 -4.82 -4.45 -10.80
N ASN A 109 -5.49 -3.40 -10.33
CA ASN A 109 -4.84 -2.15 -9.97
C ASN A 109 -3.83 -2.38 -8.84
N GLU A 110 -2.60 -1.86 -8.99
CA GLU A 110 -1.48 -2.11 -8.06
C GLU A 110 -1.76 -1.63 -6.63
N LYS A 111 -2.49 -0.53 -6.46
CA LYS A 111 -2.86 0.00 -5.13
C LYS A 111 -3.98 -0.84 -4.50
N TYR A 112 -4.92 -1.34 -5.30
CA TYR A 112 -5.96 -2.25 -4.82
C TYR A 112 -5.39 -3.61 -4.40
N THR A 113 -4.45 -4.18 -5.17
CA THR A 113 -3.79 -5.43 -4.79
C THR A 113 -2.98 -5.27 -3.51
N TYR A 114 -2.20 -4.19 -3.40
CA TYR A 114 -1.47 -3.84 -2.17
C TYR A 114 -2.41 -3.72 -0.96
N PHE A 115 -3.55 -3.03 -1.12
CA PHE A 115 -4.57 -2.93 -0.08
C PHE A 115 -5.07 -4.30 0.41
N LYS A 116 -5.41 -5.20 -0.52
CA LYS A 116 -5.88 -6.56 -0.18
C LYS A 116 -4.79 -7.38 0.53
N ASP A 117 -3.54 -7.24 0.10
CA ASP A 117 -2.40 -7.92 0.72
C ASP A 117 -2.17 -7.43 2.15
N GLN A 118 -2.20 -6.11 2.38
CA GLN A 118 -2.07 -5.51 3.71
C GLN A 118 -3.18 -5.97 4.67
N LEU A 119 -4.44 -5.99 4.22
CA LEU A 119 -5.54 -6.51 5.03
C LEU A 119 -5.36 -7.98 5.38
N LYS A 120 -4.92 -8.80 4.42
CA LYS A 120 -4.69 -10.23 4.62
C LYS A 120 -3.57 -10.48 5.61
N ASP A 121 -2.46 -9.76 5.50
CA ASP A 121 -1.33 -9.93 6.40
C ASP A 121 -1.62 -9.44 7.80
N MET A 122 -2.47 -8.41 7.94
CA MET A 122 -2.92 -7.97 9.24
C MET A 122 -3.87 -8.98 9.89
N LYS A 123 -4.86 -9.50 9.17
CA LYS A 123 -5.75 -10.57 9.68
C LYS A 123 -4.96 -11.80 10.16
N LYS A 124 -3.91 -12.23 9.45
CA LYS A 124 -3.04 -13.33 9.90
C LYS A 124 -2.33 -13.05 11.22
N GLN A 125 -1.94 -11.80 11.48
CA GLN A 125 -1.29 -11.44 12.75
C GLN A 125 -2.24 -11.56 13.94
N TYR A 126 -3.55 -11.34 13.71
CA TYR A 126 -4.58 -11.52 14.72
C TYR A 126 -5.14 -12.95 14.82
N SER A 127 -5.01 -13.79 13.78
CA SER A 127 -5.51 -15.18 13.76
C SER A 127 -4.48 -16.27 14.10
N ASN A 128 -3.19 -15.95 14.23
CA ASN A 128 -2.13 -16.95 14.48
C ASN A 128 -2.00 -17.39 15.96
N ASP A 129 -3.12 -17.69 16.63
CA ASP A 129 -3.11 -18.46 17.89
C ASP A 129 -4.25 -19.50 17.95
N SER A 130 -4.59 -20.12 16.81
CA SER A 130 -5.75 -21.04 16.71
C SER A 130 -5.46 -22.34 15.94
N ASP A 131 -4.24 -22.87 15.94
CA ASP A 131 -3.97 -24.20 15.34
C ASP A 131 -3.15 -25.14 16.24
N ALA A 132 -3.27 -24.97 17.56
CA ALA A 132 -2.94 -26.03 18.52
C ALA A 132 -3.56 -25.71 19.88
N ILE A 133 -4.78 -26.17 20.13
CA ILE A 133 -5.23 -26.77 21.40
C ILE A 133 -6.59 -27.42 21.10
N GLU A 134 -6.56 -28.75 21.04
CA GLU A 134 -7.75 -29.57 21.14
C GLU A 134 -8.44 -29.29 22.49
N GLN A 135 -9.76 -29.10 22.43
CA GLN A 135 -10.74 -29.38 23.49
C GLN A 135 -10.32 -29.03 24.93
N ILE A 136 -10.59 -27.80 25.39
CA ILE A 136 -11.08 -27.58 26.77
C ILE A 136 -12.14 -26.49 26.74
N ASP A 137 -13.34 -26.86 27.16
CA ASP A 137 -14.51 -26.02 27.43
C ASP A 137 -14.27 -25.17 28.70
N GLU A 138 -14.99 -24.05 28.80
CA GLU A 138 -15.10 -23.12 29.95
C GLU A 138 -13.95 -22.11 30.21
N ASP A 139 -14.33 -20.83 30.12
CA ASP A 139 -13.68 -19.60 30.63
C ASP A 139 -12.27 -19.22 30.11
N ILE A 140 -12.19 -18.84 28.82
CA ILE A 140 -11.10 -17.98 28.35
C ILE A 140 -11.37 -16.53 28.81
N ALA A 141 -10.66 -16.11 29.84
CA ALA A 141 -10.41 -14.69 30.07
C ALA A 141 -9.63 -14.16 28.85
N VAL A 142 -10.21 -13.18 28.16
CA VAL A 142 -9.56 -12.41 27.08
C VAL A 142 -8.31 -11.76 27.66
N THR A 143 -7.15 -12.39 27.49
CA THR A 143 -5.88 -11.71 27.72
C THR A 143 -5.54 -11.00 26.42
N GLN A 144 -5.68 -9.67 26.42
CA GLN A 144 -5.16 -8.82 25.36
C GLN A 144 -3.67 -9.17 25.20
N SER A 145 -3.31 -9.78 24.07
CA SER A 145 -1.93 -10.07 23.73
C SER A 145 -1.18 -8.74 23.67
N GLN A 146 -0.44 -8.39 24.72
CA GLN A 146 0.32 -7.16 24.77
C GLN A 146 1.39 -7.21 23.67
N MET A 147 1.20 -6.46 22.60
CA MET A 147 2.23 -6.29 21.58
C MET A 147 3.48 -5.71 22.25
N ASN A 148 4.62 -6.39 22.11
CA ASN A 148 5.87 -5.90 22.69
C ASN A 148 6.43 -4.76 21.84
N PHE A 149 6.19 -3.52 22.26
CA PHE A 149 6.71 -2.31 21.61
C PHE A 149 8.18 -2.01 21.93
N ILE A 150 8.76 -2.76 22.86
CA ILE A 150 10.14 -2.58 23.30
C ILE A 150 11.11 -3.24 22.33
N CYS A 151 12.05 -2.46 21.82
CA CYS A 151 13.11 -2.94 20.96
C CYS A 151 14.08 -3.84 21.73
N PRO A 152 14.42 -5.05 21.24
CA PRO A 152 15.36 -5.95 21.91
C PRO A 152 16.81 -5.42 21.90
N ILE A 153 17.13 -4.41 21.09
CA ILE A 153 18.47 -3.79 21.02
C ILE A 153 18.55 -2.59 21.97
N THR A 154 17.65 -1.63 21.83
CA THR A 154 17.71 -0.38 22.60
C THR A 154 17.07 -0.51 23.97
N GLN A 155 16.24 -1.53 24.18
CA GLN A 155 15.42 -1.72 25.39
C GLN A 155 14.47 -0.52 25.64
N MET A 156 14.19 0.25 24.59
CA MET A 156 13.24 1.36 24.58
C MET A 156 12.13 1.06 23.58
N GLU A 157 11.02 1.76 23.73
CA GLU A 157 9.93 1.76 22.75
C GLU A 157 10.44 2.15 21.35
N MET A 158 10.01 1.40 20.34
CA MET A 158 10.43 1.61 18.96
C MET A 158 9.77 2.87 18.37
N LYS A 159 10.55 3.74 17.74
CA LYS A 159 10.07 4.90 17.00
C LYS A 159 9.93 4.61 15.52
N LYS A 160 10.87 3.86 14.95
CA LYS A 160 10.84 3.40 13.55
C LYS A 160 11.01 1.89 13.53
N PRO A 161 9.94 1.12 13.77
CA PRO A 161 10.04 -0.33 13.80
C PRO A 161 10.27 -0.86 12.38
N VAL A 162 11.24 -1.75 12.25
CA VAL A 162 11.49 -2.55 11.04
C VAL A 162 11.42 -4.03 11.40
N ARG A 163 10.79 -4.82 10.53
CA ARG A 163 10.61 -6.26 10.69
C ARG A 163 11.57 -7.01 9.78
N ASN A 164 12.23 -8.03 10.32
CA ASN A 164 13.01 -8.96 9.51
C ASN A 164 12.08 -9.99 8.87
N LYS A 165 12.00 -10.02 7.53
CA LYS A 165 11.12 -10.92 6.77
C LYS A 165 11.45 -12.42 6.90
N VAL A 166 12.64 -12.78 7.38
CA VAL A 166 13.09 -14.18 7.55
C VAL A 166 12.64 -14.76 8.89
N CYS A 167 12.77 -14.00 9.98
CA CYS A 167 12.46 -14.49 11.34
C CYS A 167 11.26 -13.80 12.00
N GLY A 168 10.70 -12.77 11.37
CA GLY A 168 9.52 -12.06 11.83
C GLY A 168 9.73 -11.07 12.99
N HIS A 169 10.94 -10.96 13.55
CA HIS A 169 11.23 -10.06 14.68
C HIS A 169 11.42 -8.61 14.25
N SER A 170 10.96 -7.70 15.11
CA SER A 170 11.01 -6.25 14.88
C SER A 170 12.06 -5.55 15.76
N TYR A 171 12.61 -4.46 15.23
CA TYR A 171 13.69 -3.68 15.83
C TYR A 171 13.50 -2.20 15.56
N GLU A 172 14.15 -1.35 16.35
CA GLU A 172 14.38 0.04 15.98
C GLU A 172 15.33 0.09 14.77
N GLU A 173 14.91 0.75 13.69
CA GLU A 173 15.62 0.85 12.41
C GLU A 173 17.08 1.30 12.60
N ASP A 174 17.27 2.45 13.23
CA ASP A 174 18.59 3.05 13.43
C ASP A 174 19.51 2.12 14.23
N ALA A 175 18.95 1.37 15.18
CA ALA A 175 19.71 0.46 16.04
C ALA A 175 20.18 -0.79 15.30
N ILE A 176 19.30 -1.44 14.53
CA ILE A 176 19.68 -2.65 13.79
C ILE A 176 20.63 -2.33 12.62
N LEU A 177 20.41 -1.21 11.91
CA LEU A 177 21.30 -0.78 10.83
C LEU A 177 22.72 -0.49 11.34
N LYS A 178 22.85 0.14 12.52
CA LYS A 178 24.15 0.39 13.15
C LYS A 178 24.89 -0.91 13.51
N ILE A 179 24.19 -1.92 14.02
CA ILE A 179 24.77 -3.24 14.30
C ILE A 179 25.25 -3.90 13.00
N ILE A 180 24.42 -3.87 11.95
CA ILE A 180 24.75 -4.44 10.64
C ILE A 180 26.00 -3.77 10.06
N GLN A 181 26.05 -2.44 10.09
CA GLN A 181 27.20 -1.68 9.59
C GLN A 181 28.49 -2.01 10.35
N THR A 182 28.42 -2.06 11.70
CA THR A 182 29.57 -2.37 12.56
C THR A 182 30.10 -3.79 12.30
N ARG A 183 29.21 -4.77 12.18
CA ARG A 183 29.60 -6.17 11.91
C ARG A 183 30.14 -6.36 10.50
N LYS A 184 29.61 -5.64 9.52
CA LYS A 184 30.11 -5.63 8.14
C LYS A 184 31.56 -5.14 8.08
N GLN A 185 31.91 -4.09 8.82
CA GLN A 185 33.30 -3.61 8.92
C GLN A 185 34.24 -4.67 9.52
N GLN A 186 33.73 -5.48 10.47
CA GLN A 186 34.46 -6.59 11.09
C GLN A 186 34.45 -7.87 10.25
N LYS A 187 33.86 -7.87 9.04
CA LYS A 187 33.65 -9.05 8.19
C LYS A 187 32.92 -10.20 8.92
N LYS A 188 31.99 -9.87 9.82
CA LYS A 188 31.19 -10.82 10.60
C LYS A 188 29.72 -10.75 10.21
N LYS A 189 29.03 -11.89 10.30
CA LYS A 189 27.56 -11.96 10.18
C LYS A 189 26.89 -11.37 11.42
N VAL A 190 25.64 -10.95 11.25
CA VAL A 190 24.82 -10.37 12.31
C VAL A 190 23.81 -11.42 12.74
N ARG A 191 23.87 -11.82 14.01
CA ARG A 191 22.82 -12.67 14.57
C ARG A 191 21.60 -11.85 14.92
N CYS A 192 20.43 -12.46 14.81
CA CYS A 192 19.17 -11.92 15.29
C CYS A 192 19.34 -11.45 16.76
N PRO A 193 19.10 -10.16 17.06
CA PRO A 193 19.20 -9.65 18.43
C PRO A 193 18.15 -10.20 19.39
N LYS A 194 17.05 -10.78 18.88
CA LYS A 194 16.05 -11.43 19.75
C LYS A 194 16.66 -12.69 20.36
N ILE A 195 16.68 -12.73 21.68
CA ILE A 195 17.16 -13.88 22.47
C ILE A 195 16.41 -15.14 22.04
N GLY A 196 17.15 -16.22 21.81
CA GLY A 196 16.58 -17.53 21.43
C GLY A 196 16.30 -17.70 19.94
N CYS A 197 16.45 -16.66 19.11
CA CYS A 197 16.28 -16.82 17.67
C CYS A 197 17.52 -17.48 17.04
N SER A 198 17.30 -18.48 16.18
CA SER A 198 18.35 -19.23 15.48
C SER A 198 18.90 -18.52 14.23
N HIS A 199 18.25 -17.45 13.76
CA HIS A 199 18.66 -16.74 12.56
C HIS A 199 19.95 -15.93 12.79
N ASP A 200 21.00 -16.23 12.02
CA ASP A 200 22.37 -15.79 12.29
C ASP A 200 23.01 -14.89 11.20
N ASP A 201 22.24 -14.52 10.17
CA ASP A 201 22.70 -13.75 9.00
C ASP A 201 21.72 -12.63 8.61
N VAL A 202 21.41 -11.74 9.56
CA VAL A 202 20.52 -10.58 9.35
C VAL A 202 21.17 -9.56 8.39
N LYS A 203 20.47 -9.20 7.31
CA LYS A 203 20.91 -8.18 6.35
C LYS A 203 19.92 -7.02 6.27
N GLY A 204 20.42 -5.85 5.84
CA GLY A 204 19.57 -4.68 5.62
C GLY A 204 18.47 -4.92 4.58
N SER A 205 18.73 -5.78 3.58
CA SER A 205 17.74 -6.20 2.57
C SER A 205 16.61 -7.08 3.12
N ASP A 206 16.77 -7.61 4.33
CA ASP A 206 15.77 -8.44 4.99
C ASP A 206 14.85 -7.62 5.90
N LEU A 207 15.21 -6.37 6.15
CA LEU A 207 14.44 -5.44 6.97
C LEU A 207 13.45 -4.70 6.08
N VAL A 208 12.19 -4.77 6.46
CA VAL A 208 11.10 -4.01 5.86
C VAL A 208 10.47 -3.13 6.94
N PRO A 209 10.03 -1.89 6.63
CA PRO A 209 9.26 -1.08 7.56
C PRO A 209 8.08 -1.86 8.13
N ASP A 210 7.92 -1.84 9.44
CA ASP A 210 6.81 -2.50 10.14
C ASP A 210 5.71 -1.48 10.39
N GLU A 211 5.00 -1.10 9.32
CA GLU A 211 3.96 -0.07 9.35
C GLU A 211 2.80 -0.44 10.27
N ALA A 212 2.55 -1.74 10.50
CA ALA A 212 1.54 -2.21 11.45
C ALA A 212 2.01 -1.95 12.90
N LEU A 213 3.24 -2.38 13.24
CA LEU A 213 3.78 -2.13 14.57
C LEU A 213 3.96 -0.63 14.85
N LYS A 214 4.33 0.15 13.84
CA LYS A 214 4.44 1.60 13.94
C LYS A 214 3.10 2.24 14.30
N ARG A 215 2.02 1.84 13.62
CA ARG A 215 0.66 2.33 13.90
C ARG A 215 0.17 1.92 15.29
N ALA A 216 0.44 0.68 15.72
CA ALA A 216 0.09 0.24 17.08
C ALA A 216 0.80 1.06 18.18
N ILE A 217 2.09 1.36 18.00
CA ILE A 217 2.87 2.22 18.90
C ILE A 217 2.32 3.64 18.95
N ASP A 218 2.03 4.22 17.79
CA ASP A 218 1.51 5.58 17.70
C ASP A 218 0.08 5.70 18.25
N SER A 219 -0.70 4.61 18.22
CA SER A 219 -2.03 4.53 18.83
C SER A 219 -1.95 4.51 20.37
N GLN A 220 -1.03 3.73 20.95
CA GLN A 220 -0.84 3.72 22.41
C GLN A 220 -0.41 5.09 22.94
N ASN A 221 0.47 5.80 22.22
CA ASN A 221 0.96 7.12 22.63
C ASN A 221 -0.09 8.24 22.54
N LYS A 222 -1.25 7.99 21.92
CA LYS A 222 -2.36 8.94 21.82
C LYS A 222 -3.41 8.79 22.93
N GLN A 223 -3.35 7.73 23.74
CA GLN A 223 -4.18 7.52 24.93
C GLN A 223 -3.58 8.22 26.15
#